data_AF-A0A2T0SPN4-F1
#
_entry.id   AF-A0A2T0SPN4-F1
#
_cell.length_a   1.000
_cell.length_b   1.000
_cell.length_c   1.000
_cell.angle_alpha   90.00
_cell.angle_beta   90.00
_cell.angle_gamma   90.00
#
_symmetry.space_group_name_H-M   'P 1'
#
loop_
_entity.id
_entity.type
_entity.pdbx_description
1 polymer ?
#
loop_
_entity_poly.entity_id
_entity_poly.type
_entity_poly.pdbx_seq_one_letter_code
_entity_poly.pdbx_strand_id
1 'polypeptide(L)'
;MDDQLLPWLRTQIAETRELAHEHHLGCCRHFRDGDVLGLEACDCYGPPRVLAQCEAHTAILDATEDAQSNGEWGYPDRILKALALAYQHCDGYREEWKP
;
A
#
# COMPACT_ATOMS: atom_id res chain seq x y z
N MET A 1 15.36 10.25 11.79
CA MET A 1 14.57 9.26 11.04
C MET A 1 15.54 8.47 10.17
N ASP A 2 15.33 7.17 9.95
CA ASP A 2 16.21 6.37 9.08
C ASP A 2 15.92 6.71 7.62
N ASP A 3 16.94 7.14 6.88
CA ASP A 3 16.81 7.62 5.48
C ASP A 3 16.37 6.52 4.50
N GLN A 4 16.36 5.25 4.92
CA GLN A 4 15.97 4.10 4.09
C GLN A 4 14.51 3.69 4.30
N LEU A 5 13.86 4.10 5.38
CA LEU A 5 12.46 3.75 5.66
C LEU A 5 11.52 4.25 4.57
N LEU A 6 11.69 5.52 4.16
CA LEU A 6 10.79 6.17 3.22
C LEU A 6 10.89 5.57 1.80
N PRO A 7 12.10 5.38 1.22
CA PRO A 7 12.25 4.64 -0.04
C PRO A 7 11.71 3.21 0.03
N TRP A 8 11.92 2.50 1.15
CA TRP A 8 11.42 1.13 1.32
C TRP A 8 9.89 1.09 1.32
N LEU A 9 9.21 1.98 2.06
CA LEU A 9 7.75 2.08 2.07
C LEU A 9 7.18 2.36 0.68
N ARG A 10 7.82 3.22 -0.12
CA ARG A 10 7.38 3.50 -1.51
C ARG A 10 7.38 2.23 -2.35
N THR A 11 8.43 1.41 -2.25
CA THR A 11 8.51 0.13 -2.95
C THR A 11 7.39 -0.82 -2.52
N GLN A 12 7.19 -0.99 -1.20
CA GLN A 12 6.17 -1.92 -0.69
C GLN A 12 4.74 -1.54 -1.10
N ILE A 13 4.42 -0.24 -1.08
CA ILE A 13 3.11 0.25 -1.54
C ILE A 13 2.92 0.01 -3.04
N ALA A 14 3.96 0.22 -3.85
CA ALA A 14 3.91 -0.01 -5.29
C ALA A 14 3.70 -1.50 -5.62
N GLU A 15 4.45 -2.40 -5.00
CA GLU A 15 4.31 -3.85 -5.18
C GLU A 15 2.92 -4.34 -4.75
N THR A 16 2.42 -3.88 -3.59
CA THR A 16 1.07 -4.22 -3.12
C THR A 16 -0.01 -3.72 -4.08
N ARG A 17 0.18 -2.53 -4.65
CA ARG A 17 -0.73 -1.95 -5.64
C ARG A 17 -0.75 -2.77 -6.94
N GLU A 18 0.43 -3.16 -7.44
CA GLU A 18 0.55 -3.98 -8.65
C GLU A 18 -0.13 -5.33 -8.46
N LEU A 19 0.14 -6.03 -7.36
CA LEU A 19 -0.54 -7.28 -7.00
C LEU A 19 -2.06 -7.08 -6.94
N ALA A 20 -2.54 -6.02 -6.28
CA ALA A 20 -3.96 -5.73 -6.23
C ALA A 20 -4.58 -5.48 -7.62
N HIS A 21 -3.86 -4.82 -8.54
CA HIS A 21 -4.28 -4.64 -9.92
C HIS A 21 -4.31 -5.96 -10.70
N GLU A 22 -3.28 -6.81 -10.58
CA GLU A 22 -3.22 -8.12 -11.23
C GLU A 22 -4.38 -9.02 -10.78
N HIS A 23 -4.62 -9.09 -9.47
CA HIS A 23 -5.74 -9.84 -8.89
C HIS A 23 -7.09 -9.29 -9.36
N HIS A 24 -7.25 -7.97 -9.46
CA HIS A 24 -8.46 -7.35 -9.99
C HIS A 24 -8.70 -7.73 -11.46
N LEU A 25 -7.68 -7.60 -12.30
CA LEU A 25 -7.76 -7.92 -13.73
C LEU A 25 -7.97 -9.42 -13.95
N GLY A 26 -7.38 -10.27 -13.11
CA GLY A 26 -7.54 -11.72 -13.10
C GLY A 26 -8.97 -12.18 -12.81
N CYS A 27 -9.62 -11.71 -11.73
CA CYS A 27 -11.03 -12.08 -11.43
C CYS A 27 -11.97 -11.58 -12.54
N CYS A 28 -11.75 -10.35 -13.03
CA CYS A 28 -12.61 -9.77 -14.06
C CYS A 28 -12.47 -10.42 -15.44
N ARG A 29 -11.28 -10.97 -15.77
CA ARG A 29 -11.07 -11.68 -17.05
C ARG A 29 -11.84 -13.00 -17.10
N HIS A 30 -11.87 -13.77 -16.00
CA HIS A 30 -12.67 -15.00 -15.91
C HIS A 30 -14.17 -14.74 -16.10
N PHE A 31 -14.66 -13.57 -15.69
CA PHE A 31 -16.06 -13.17 -15.89
C PHE A 31 -16.40 -12.83 -17.36
N ARG A 32 -15.42 -12.35 -18.14
CA ARG A 32 -15.63 -11.91 -19.52
C ARG A 32 -15.59 -13.08 -20.53
N ASP A 33 -14.89 -14.17 -20.21
CA ASP A 33 -14.73 -15.33 -21.09
C ASP A 33 -15.88 -16.37 -20.99
N GLY A 34 -16.98 -16.03 -20.30
CA GLY A 34 -18.25 -16.75 -20.40
C GLY A 34 -18.41 -17.99 -19.53
N ASP A 35 -17.47 -18.28 -18.63
CA ASP A 35 -17.63 -19.32 -17.60
C ASP A 35 -18.49 -18.78 -16.45
N VAL A 36 -19.82 -18.82 -16.63
CA VAL A 36 -20.80 -18.38 -15.64
C VAL A 36 -20.94 -19.46 -14.55
N LEU A 37 -19.89 -19.66 -13.76
CA LEU A 37 -20.04 -20.29 -12.45
C LEU A 37 -20.54 -19.23 -11.46
N GLY A 38 -21.86 -19.08 -11.39
CA GLY A 38 -22.58 -18.43 -10.29
C GLY A 38 -22.26 -16.94 -10.05
N LEU A 39 -23.26 -16.08 -10.26
CA LEU A 39 -23.24 -14.64 -9.95
C LEU A 39 -22.93 -14.28 -8.48
N GLU A 40 -22.67 -15.26 -7.61
CA GLU A 40 -22.55 -15.08 -6.15
C GLU A 40 -21.09 -15.03 -5.64
N ALA A 41 -20.06 -15.15 -6.52
CA ALA A 41 -18.69 -15.41 -6.03
C ALA A 41 -17.49 -14.72 -6.73
N CYS A 42 -17.63 -13.61 -7.48
CA CYS A 42 -16.43 -12.74 -7.64
C CYS A 42 -16.33 -11.91 -6.37
N ASP A 43 -15.66 -12.45 -5.35
CA ASP A 43 -15.23 -11.81 -4.10
C ASP A 43 -14.17 -10.70 -4.38
N CYS A 44 -14.27 -10.03 -5.52
CA CYS A 44 -13.43 -8.89 -5.91
C CYS A 44 -13.70 -7.63 -5.06
N TYR A 45 -14.43 -7.75 -3.95
CA TYR A 45 -14.59 -6.72 -2.93
C TYR A 45 -13.29 -6.35 -2.20
N GLY A 46 -12.24 -7.18 -2.30
CA GLY A 46 -10.90 -6.89 -1.78
C GLY A 46 -10.08 -5.88 -2.59
N PRO A 47 -9.85 -6.11 -3.90
CA PRO A 47 -8.93 -5.29 -4.70
C PRO A 47 -9.20 -3.78 -4.73
N PRO A 48 -10.44 -3.28 -4.91
CA PRO A 48 -10.69 -1.84 -4.89
C PRO A 48 -10.35 -1.20 -3.54
N ARG A 49 -10.57 -1.91 -2.43
CA ARG A 49 -10.23 -1.43 -1.09
C ARG A 49 -8.72 -1.40 -0.86
N VAL A 50 -7.99 -2.41 -1.32
CA VAL A 50 -6.52 -2.45 -1.25
C VAL A 50 -5.91 -1.35 -2.12
N LEU A 51 -6.43 -1.14 -3.33
CA LEU A 51 -5.99 -0.05 -4.20
C LEU A 51 -6.21 1.33 -3.56
N ALA A 52 -7.40 1.58 -3.00
CA ALA A 52 -7.69 2.82 -2.29
C ALA A 52 -6.78 3.01 -1.06
N GLN A 53 -6.43 1.92 -0.36
CA GLN A 53 -5.48 1.97 0.75
C GLN A 53 -4.07 2.32 0.28
N CYS A 54 -3.60 1.73 -0.82
CA CYS A 54 -2.31 2.08 -1.41
C CYS A 54 -2.26 3.55 -1.84
N GLU A 55 -3.32 4.08 -2.47
CA GLU A 55 -3.42 5.50 -2.84
C GLU A 55 -3.34 6.41 -1.61
N ALA A 56 -4.06 6.07 -0.54
CA ALA A 56 -3.99 6.81 0.72
C ALA A 56 -2.59 6.79 1.34
N HIS A 57 -1.92 5.64 1.34
CA HIS A 57 -0.55 5.51 1.86
C HIS A 57 0.45 6.33 1.03
N THR A 58 0.34 6.34 -0.30
CA THR A 58 1.18 7.18 -1.17
C THR A 58 0.97 8.66 -0.86
N ALA A 59 -0.28 9.13 -0.76
CA ALA A 59 -0.58 10.52 -0.45
C ALA A 59 0.00 10.97 0.91
N ILE A 60 -0.01 10.08 1.90
CA ILE A 60 0.61 10.33 3.20
C ILE A 60 2.14 10.47 3.08
N LEU A 61 2.79 9.64 2.27
CA LEU A 61 4.24 9.75 2.03
C LEU A 61 4.60 11.06 1.35
N ASP A 62 3.85 11.45 0.32
CA ASP A 62 4.09 12.70 -0.41
C ASP A 62 3.91 13.92 0.51
N ALA A 63 2.83 13.97 1.29
CA ALA A 63 2.60 15.03 2.28
C ALA A 63 3.68 15.08 3.37
N THR A 64 4.25 13.92 3.72
CA THR A 64 5.35 13.83 4.69
C THR A 64 6.65 14.38 4.12
N GLU A 65 6.99 14.06 2.87
CA GLU A 65 8.15 14.63 2.18
C GLU A 65 8.03 16.15 1.98
N ASP A 66 6.83 16.63 1.65
CA ASP A 66 6.54 18.06 1.54
C ASP A 66 6.75 18.76 2.88
N ALA A 67 6.23 18.20 3.97
CA ALA A 67 6.43 18.74 5.32
C ALA A 67 7.92 18.72 5.74
N GLN A 68 8.66 17.67 5.38
CA GLN A 68 10.11 17.57 5.62
C GLN A 68 10.88 18.65 4.87
N SER A 69 10.52 18.89 3.60
CA SER A 69 11.12 19.92 2.75
C SER A 69 10.81 21.33 3.27
N ASN A 70 9.64 21.52 3.88
CA ASN A 70 9.19 22.81 4.43
C ASN A 70 9.62 23.04 5.90
N GLY A 71 10.27 22.07 6.55
CA GLY A 71 10.83 22.22 7.90
C GLY A 71 9.83 22.03 9.06
N GLU A 72 8.65 21.46 8.83
CA GLU A 72 7.64 21.20 9.87
C GLU A 72 7.80 19.78 10.46
N TRP A 73 8.77 19.61 11.36
CA TRP A 73 9.26 18.31 11.84
C TRP A 73 8.43 17.58 12.94
N GLY A 74 7.22 18.01 13.26
CA GLY A 74 6.52 17.53 14.47
C GLY A 74 5.63 16.30 14.31
N TYR A 75 5.05 16.09 13.13
CA TYR A 75 4.00 15.10 12.87
C TYR A 75 4.36 13.87 12.00
N PRO A 76 5.42 13.84 11.17
CA PRO A 76 5.61 12.76 10.19
C PRO A 76 6.11 11.43 10.77
N ASP A 77 6.94 11.44 11.82
CA ASP A 77 7.61 10.22 12.31
C ASP A 77 6.64 9.13 12.80
N ARG A 78 5.56 9.50 13.51
CA ARG A 78 4.59 8.52 14.02
C ARG A 78 3.77 7.89 12.91
N ILE A 79 3.45 8.67 11.88
CA ILE A 79 2.66 8.21 10.74
C ILE A 79 3.50 7.24 9.89
N LEU A 80 4.76 7.59 9.62
CA LEU A 80 5.68 6.69 8.90
C LEU A 80 5.93 5.38 9.66
N LYS A 81 6.07 5.43 10.98
CA LYS A 81 6.21 4.23 11.82
C LYS A 81 4.94 3.37 11.84
N ALA A 82 3.76 4.00 11.83
CA ALA A 82 2.49 3.28 11.71
C ALA A 82 2.33 2.61 10.33
N LEU A 83 2.75 3.28 9.26
CA LEU A 83 2.81 2.68 7.93
C LEU A 83 3.82 1.53 7.88
N ALA A 84 5.01 1.72 8.47
CA ALA A 84 6.02 0.66 8.56
C ALA A 84 5.47 -0.59 9.25
N LEU A 85 4.73 -0.42 10.34
CA LEU A 85 4.02 -1.52 11.00
C LEU A 85 2.99 -2.21 10.11
N ALA A 86 2.25 -1.45 9.29
CA ALA A 86 1.29 -2.04 8.36
C ALA A 86 1.97 -2.98 7.34
N TYR A 87 3.22 -2.69 6.97
CA TYR A 87 4.04 -3.48 6.05
C TYR A 87 5.09 -4.36 6.75
N GLN A 88 5.03 -4.54 8.08
CA GLN A 88 6.07 -5.26 8.84
C GLN A 88 6.27 -6.73 8.44
N HIS A 89 5.30 -7.29 7.71
CA HIS A 89 5.31 -8.66 7.22
C HIS A 89 6.01 -8.81 5.86
N CYS A 90 6.39 -7.70 5.23
CA CYS A 90 7.10 -7.67 3.96
C CYS A 90 8.61 -7.89 4.15
N ASP A 91 9.24 -8.46 3.13
CA ASP A 91 10.68 -8.69 3.14
C ASP A 91 11.46 -7.35 3.24
N GLY A 92 12.54 -7.38 4.01
CA GLY A 92 13.38 -6.20 4.24
C GLY A 92 12.89 -5.25 5.35
N TYR A 93 11.81 -5.58 6.06
CA TYR A 93 11.44 -4.87 7.28
C TYR A 93 12.55 -4.93 8.34
N ARG A 94 12.84 -3.80 8.99
CA ARG A 94 13.83 -3.68 10.07
C ARG A 94 13.14 -3.36 11.39
N GLU A 95 13.46 -4.12 12.44
CA GLU A 95 12.86 -3.97 13.79
C GLU A 95 13.02 -2.56 14.38
N GLU A 96 14.06 -1.83 13.99
CA GLU A 96 14.30 -0.44 14.42
C GLU A 96 13.27 0.57 13.89
N TRP A 97 12.49 0.21 12.87
CA TRP A 97 11.40 1.04 12.34
C TRP A 97 10.10 0.93 13.16
N LYS A 98 10.08 0.07 14.18
CA LYS A 98 8.97 -0.03 15.12
C LYS A 98 8.80 1.29 15.91
N PRO A 99 7.56 1.72 16.20
CA PRO A 99 7.30 2.98 16.88
C PRO A 99 7.92 3.10 18.27
#